data_AF-A0A962R693-F1
#
_entry.id   AF-A0A962R693-F1
#
_cell.length_a   1.000
_cell.length_b   1.000
_cell.length_c   1.000
_cell.angle_alpha   90.00
_cell.angle_beta   90.00
_cell.angle_gamma   90.00
#
_symmetry.space_group_name_H-M   'P 1'
#
loop_
_entity.id
_entity.type
_entity.pdbx_description
1 polymer ?
#
loop_
_entity_poly.entity_id
_entity_poly.type
_entity_poly.pdbx_seq_one_letter_code
_entity_poly.pdbx_strand_id
1 'polypeptide(L)'
;MWFRRDLRLGDNPALRAAVECVREKGGRVLPLYIANDTESGAWADGAASRWWLHHALAALGEALQAKGSRLLIRSGASLDVLRALIDEADIGAVFWNRLYEPASIDRDRRIKAALREHGVHVESSNAGLLHEPWTIKTGSGGPYKVFTPFSRTLSAIPTPRPSPEPEVLPAAPEVGGMALNALRLMPSVDWAGGLKAAWAPGEAAAQELLDDFVDGPVRDYLQARDFPGRPATSRLSAALHFGEISPRQAWYAAEAAQADVAAPWLRQLQWREFAHHLLFHFPHTPEQPLDPRYADFTWRTDYQDDLRAWQRGRTGIPIIDAGMRELWHTGWMHNRVRMLVASLLTKNLLIPWQEGARWFWDTLVDADLANNTLGWQWTAGCGADAAPYFRVFNPVAQGLKFDPDGRYVRHWVPELKRLPDKWLQQPWAAPAEILRGGGITLGRDYPRPIVDLAGSRRIALEIWANEVRNKP
;
A
#
# COMPACT_ATOMS: atom_id res chain seq x y z
N MET A 1 8.79 -22.51 9.50
CA MET A 1 7.88 -21.59 8.80
C MET A 1 8.47 -20.20 8.90
N TRP A 2 8.83 -19.57 7.77
CA TRP A 2 9.42 -18.23 7.74
C TRP A 2 8.38 -17.18 7.31
N PHE A 3 7.90 -16.41 8.29
CA PHE A 3 6.97 -15.29 8.14
C PHE A 3 7.69 -14.03 7.67
N ARG A 4 7.04 -13.27 6.79
CA ARG A 4 7.48 -11.98 6.24
C ARG A 4 6.29 -11.01 6.13
N ARG A 5 5.57 -11.01 5.01
CA ARG A 5 4.36 -10.19 4.76
C ARG A 5 3.12 -11.08 4.60
N ASP A 6 2.98 -11.96 5.57
CA ASP A 6 1.98 -13.03 5.66
C ASP A 6 1.68 -13.30 7.14
N LEU A 7 1.55 -12.21 7.92
CA LEU A 7 1.47 -12.19 9.38
C LEU A 7 0.10 -12.64 9.91
N ARG A 8 -0.30 -13.86 9.55
CA ARG A 8 -1.58 -14.48 9.90
C ARG A 8 -1.47 -16.00 9.99
N LEU A 9 -2.39 -16.61 10.72
CA LEU A 9 -2.51 -18.06 10.87
C LEU A 9 -3.58 -18.66 9.94
N GLY A 10 -4.67 -17.93 9.70
CA GLY A 10 -5.72 -18.28 8.74
C GLY A 10 -5.28 -18.13 7.29
N ASP A 11 -5.77 -19.01 6.41
CA ASP A 11 -5.42 -19.06 4.98
C ASP A 11 -3.93 -18.81 4.69
N ASN A 12 -3.05 -19.46 5.46
CA ASN A 12 -1.60 -19.39 5.31
C ASN A 12 -1.05 -20.72 4.76
N PRO A 13 -0.84 -20.85 3.43
CA PRO A 13 -0.46 -22.11 2.81
C PRO A 13 0.90 -22.64 3.23
N ALA A 14 1.89 -21.77 3.47
CA ALA A 14 3.20 -22.20 3.95
C ALA A 14 3.15 -22.71 5.40
N LEU A 15 2.36 -22.07 6.27
CA LEU A 15 2.12 -22.57 7.61
C LEU A 15 1.40 -23.93 7.57
N ARG A 16 0.35 -24.05 6.74
CA ARG A 16 -0.37 -25.30 6.54
C ARG A 16 0.56 -26.42 6.05
N ALA A 17 1.37 -26.17 5.02
CA ALA A 17 2.34 -27.14 4.51
C ALA A 17 3.37 -27.56 5.58
N ALA A 18 3.83 -26.62 6.42
CA ALA A 18 4.71 -26.94 7.53
C ALA A 18 4.04 -27.86 8.57
N VAL A 19 2.77 -27.60 8.90
CA VAL A 19 1.98 -28.43 9.82
C VAL A 19 1.72 -29.82 9.23
N GLU A 20 1.35 -29.90 7.94
CA GLU A 20 1.14 -31.16 7.23
C GLU A 20 2.43 -32.00 7.18
N CYS A 21 3.57 -31.38 6.87
CA CYS A 21 4.88 -32.04 6.89
C CYS A 21 5.20 -32.65 8.26
N VAL A 22 4.94 -31.91 9.35
CA VAL A 22 5.15 -32.41 10.72
C VAL A 22 4.14 -33.50 11.09
N ARG A 23 2.90 -33.44 10.61
CA ARG A 23 1.91 -34.51 10.80
C ARG A 23 2.35 -35.82 10.13
N GLU A 24 2.95 -35.74 8.95
CA GLU A 24 3.40 -36.91 8.19
C GLU A 24 4.72 -37.50 8.71
N LYS A 25 5.68 -36.64 9.06
CA LYS A 25 7.06 -37.06 9.39
C LYS A 25 7.39 -37.02 10.88
N GLY A 26 6.50 -36.46 11.70
CA GLY A 26 6.79 -36.07 13.08
C GLY A 26 7.64 -34.79 13.15
N GLY A 27 7.85 -34.30 14.38
CA GLY A 27 8.72 -33.15 14.64
C GLY A 27 7.99 -31.92 15.19
N ARG A 28 8.55 -30.75 14.92
CA ARG A 28 8.13 -29.45 15.49
C ARG A 28 8.04 -28.41 14.39
N VAL A 29 7.21 -27.38 14.58
CA VAL A 29 7.18 -26.20 13.70
C VAL A 29 7.84 -25.05 14.42
N LEU A 30 8.84 -24.42 13.79
CA LEU A 30 9.43 -23.17 14.25
C LEU A 30 8.87 -22.00 13.42
N PRO A 31 7.93 -21.20 13.98
CA PRO A 31 7.57 -19.89 13.43
C PRO A 31 8.75 -18.92 13.58
N LEU A 32 9.22 -18.37 12.46
CA LEU A 32 10.38 -17.50 12.40
C LEU A 32 10.05 -16.20 11.68
N TYR A 33 10.45 -15.08 12.26
CA TYR A 33 10.59 -13.80 11.57
C TYR A 33 12.07 -13.37 11.57
N ILE A 34 12.56 -12.92 10.42
CA ILE A 34 13.92 -12.42 10.25
C ILE A 34 13.84 -10.94 9.89
N ALA A 35 14.33 -10.07 10.77
CA ALA A 35 14.48 -8.65 10.50
C ALA A 35 15.71 -8.41 9.61
N ASN A 36 15.52 -7.72 8.49
CA ASN A 36 16.60 -7.35 7.59
C ASN A 36 16.24 -6.11 6.77
N ASP A 37 16.88 -4.98 7.10
CA ASP A 37 16.66 -3.72 6.40
C ASP A 37 17.50 -3.61 5.10
N THR A 38 18.51 -4.47 4.90
CA THR A 38 19.45 -4.42 3.77
C THR A 38 19.00 -5.20 2.53
N GLU A 39 18.19 -6.25 2.71
CA GLU A 39 17.74 -7.12 1.62
C GLU A 39 16.52 -6.58 0.86
N SER A 40 15.88 -5.53 1.39
CA SER A 40 14.76 -4.82 0.74
C SER A 40 15.21 -3.81 -0.34
N GLY A 41 16.53 -3.74 -0.60
CA GLY A 41 17.11 -2.84 -1.60
C GLY A 41 16.85 -1.37 -1.28
N ALA A 42 16.55 -0.58 -2.31
CA ALA A 42 16.26 0.85 -2.12
C ALA A 42 14.92 1.11 -1.41
N TRP A 43 14.08 0.10 -1.19
CA TRP A 43 12.72 0.21 -0.67
C TRP A 43 12.58 -0.52 0.66
N ALA A 44 13.49 -0.27 1.60
CA ALA A 44 13.33 -0.69 2.99
C ALA A 44 12.09 -0.03 3.62
N ASP A 45 11.40 -0.73 4.52
CA ASP A 45 10.12 -0.28 5.07
C ASP A 45 10.20 1.12 5.69
N GLY A 46 9.28 1.98 5.29
CA GLY A 46 9.16 3.36 5.78
C GLY A 46 8.74 3.47 7.25
N ALA A 47 8.81 4.67 7.80
CA ALA A 47 8.54 4.92 9.22
C ALA A 47 7.13 4.46 9.67
N ALA A 48 6.10 4.72 8.87
CA ALA A 48 4.73 4.29 9.16
C ALA A 48 4.55 2.76 9.05
N SER A 49 5.14 2.14 8.03
CA SER A 49 5.18 0.67 7.88
C SER A 49 5.89 -0.01 9.04
N ARG A 50 7.02 0.52 9.52
CA ARG A 50 7.74 -0.02 10.68
C ARG A 50 6.89 0.04 11.95
N TRP A 51 6.16 1.14 12.16
CA TRP A 51 5.21 1.24 13.27
C TRP A 51 4.13 0.16 13.19
N TRP A 52 3.53 -0.05 12.01
CA TRP A 52 2.52 -1.09 11.80
C TRP A 52 3.09 -2.48 12.06
N LEU A 53 4.25 -2.78 11.44
CA LEU A 53 4.96 -4.06 11.56
C LEU A 53 5.26 -4.44 13.01
N HIS A 54 5.61 -3.47 13.87
CA HIS A 54 5.83 -3.73 15.29
C HIS A 54 4.59 -4.36 15.95
N HIS A 55 3.43 -3.71 15.79
CA HIS A 55 2.18 -4.19 16.38
C HIS A 55 1.68 -5.47 15.71
N ALA A 56 1.86 -5.61 14.40
CA ALA A 56 1.51 -6.82 13.67
C ALA A 56 2.31 -8.04 14.15
N LEU A 57 3.62 -7.89 14.40
CA LEU A 57 4.46 -8.96 14.95
C LEU A 57 4.10 -9.29 16.40
N ALA A 58 3.69 -8.30 17.20
CA ALA A 58 3.18 -8.53 18.55
C ALA A 58 1.90 -9.37 18.51
N ALA A 59 0.92 -8.97 17.68
CA ALA A 59 -0.33 -9.69 17.49
C ALA A 59 -0.13 -11.12 16.97
N LEU A 60 0.77 -11.32 16.00
CA LEU A 60 1.13 -12.65 15.52
C LEU A 60 1.78 -13.50 16.63
N GLY A 61 2.63 -12.88 17.45
CA GLY A 61 3.26 -13.54 18.60
C GLY A 61 2.23 -14.05 19.60
N GLU A 62 1.24 -13.22 19.94
CA GLU A 62 0.12 -13.58 20.82
C GLU A 62 -0.75 -14.69 20.23
N ALA A 63 -1.10 -14.58 18.94
CA ALA A 63 -1.87 -15.61 18.23
C ALA A 63 -1.15 -16.97 18.22
N LEU A 64 0.15 -16.99 17.97
CA LEU A 64 0.96 -18.21 18.02
C LEU A 64 1.01 -18.80 19.45
N GLN A 65 1.12 -17.98 20.48
CA GLN A 65 1.10 -18.42 21.88
C GLN A 65 -0.24 -19.06 22.27
N ALA A 66 -1.35 -18.45 21.85
CA ALA A 66 -2.69 -19.01 22.07
C ALA A 66 -2.87 -20.40 21.43
N LYS A 67 -2.08 -20.72 20.39
CA LYS A 67 -2.06 -22.03 19.72
C LYS A 67 -0.97 -22.99 20.21
N GLY A 68 -0.28 -22.65 21.30
CA GLY A 68 0.78 -23.50 21.90
C GLY A 68 2.13 -23.41 21.20
N SER A 69 2.38 -22.36 20.42
CA SER A 69 3.64 -22.10 19.73
C SER A 69 4.23 -20.74 20.14
N ARG A 70 5.25 -20.26 19.45
CA ARG A 70 5.84 -18.92 19.67
C ARG A 70 6.52 -18.39 18.42
N LEU A 71 6.55 -17.07 18.28
CA LEU A 71 7.32 -16.41 17.24
C LEU A 71 8.79 -16.31 17.64
N LEU A 72 9.69 -16.94 16.89
CA LEU A 72 11.11 -16.68 16.98
C LEU A 72 11.48 -15.44 16.14
N ILE A 73 12.19 -14.48 16.75
CA ILE A 73 12.72 -13.32 16.04
C ILE A 73 14.24 -13.43 15.97
N ARG A 74 14.78 -13.22 14.77
CA ARG A 74 16.21 -13.06 14.45
C ARG A 74 16.41 -11.79 13.63
N SER A 75 17.67 -11.34 13.55
CA SER A 75 18.07 -10.23 12.70
C SER A 75 19.36 -10.59 11.96
N GLY A 76 19.48 -10.19 10.71
CA GLY A 76 20.67 -10.42 9.87
C GLY A 76 20.34 -10.85 8.44
N ALA A 77 21.38 -11.15 7.65
CA ALA A 77 21.23 -11.72 6.31
C ALA A 77 20.37 -12.99 6.38
N SER A 78 19.29 -13.05 5.59
CA SER A 78 18.27 -14.10 5.75
C SER A 78 18.86 -15.49 5.51
N LEU A 79 19.77 -15.63 4.53
CA LEU A 79 20.44 -16.90 4.26
C LEU A 79 21.31 -17.35 5.44
N ASP A 80 22.08 -16.44 6.02
CA ASP A 80 23.01 -16.78 7.12
C ASP A 80 22.25 -17.15 8.39
N VAL A 81 21.17 -16.42 8.69
CA VAL A 81 20.27 -16.74 9.80
C VAL A 81 19.61 -18.11 9.58
N LEU A 82 19.12 -18.39 8.38
CA LEU A 82 18.50 -19.68 8.07
C LEU A 82 19.51 -20.83 8.20
N ARG A 83 20.73 -20.69 7.68
CA ARG A 83 21.80 -21.69 7.82
C ARG A 83 22.15 -21.95 9.28
N ALA A 84 22.36 -20.89 10.06
CA ALA A 84 22.66 -21.03 11.48
C ALA A 84 21.53 -21.75 12.23
N LEU A 85 20.26 -21.45 11.92
CA LEU A 85 19.11 -22.12 12.52
C LEU A 85 18.95 -23.58 12.08
N ILE A 86 19.30 -23.89 10.83
CA ILE A 86 19.29 -25.27 10.33
C ILE A 86 20.24 -26.13 11.16
N ASP A 87 21.44 -25.61 11.44
CA ASP A 87 22.44 -26.30 12.26
C ASP A 87 22.05 -26.31 13.76
N GLU A 88 21.54 -25.19 14.30
CA GLU A 88 21.19 -25.03 15.72
C GLU A 88 20.02 -25.92 16.15
N ALA A 89 19.03 -26.13 15.26
CA ALA A 89 17.76 -26.76 15.58
C ALA A 89 17.41 -27.98 14.71
N ASP A 90 18.37 -28.52 13.96
CA ASP A 90 18.21 -29.67 13.06
C ASP A 90 17.01 -29.51 12.09
N ILE A 91 16.97 -28.37 11.40
CA ILE A 91 15.82 -28.04 10.53
C ILE A 91 15.93 -28.76 9.19
N GLY A 92 15.13 -29.82 9.02
CA GLY A 92 15.04 -30.55 7.75
C GLY A 92 14.19 -29.88 6.66
N ALA A 93 13.37 -28.87 6.99
CA ALA A 93 12.48 -28.22 6.04
C ALA A 93 12.20 -26.73 6.34
N VAL A 94 12.20 -25.90 5.29
CA VAL A 94 11.85 -24.48 5.35
C VAL A 94 10.69 -24.19 4.40
N PHE A 95 9.62 -23.61 4.95
CA PHE A 95 8.40 -23.21 4.25
C PHE A 95 8.21 -21.71 4.34
N TRP A 96 7.80 -21.07 3.24
CA TRP A 96 7.52 -19.63 3.23
C TRP A 96 6.50 -19.22 2.14
N ASN A 97 5.78 -18.11 2.32
CA ASN A 97 4.90 -17.61 1.25
C ASN A 97 5.61 -16.64 0.31
N ARG A 98 5.35 -16.70 -1.00
CA ARG A 98 6.06 -15.88 -2.01
C ARG A 98 5.79 -14.39 -1.84
N LEU A 99 6.82 -13.58 -2.09
CA LEU A 99 6.73 -12.13 -2.30
C LEU A 99 7.09 -11.82 -3.76
N TYR A 100 6.53 -10.73 -4.29
CA TYR A 100 6.58 -10.44 -5.74
C TYR A 100 7.38 -9.18 -6.09
N GLU A 101 8.10 -8.61 -5.12
CA GLU A 101 8.99 -7.49 -5.36
C GLU A 101 10.35 -7.97 -5.91
N PRO A 102 11.01 -7.19 -6.79
CA PRO A 102 12.24 -7.64 -7.48
C PRO A 102 13.35 -8.11 -6.54
N ALA A 103 13.63 -7.35 -5.47
CA ALA A 103 14.65 -7.70 -4.48
C ALA A 103 14.28 -8.99 -3.72
N SER A 104 13.01 -9.12 -3.33
CA SER A 104 12.50 -10.32 -2.64
C SER A 104 12.58 -11.57 -3.52
N ILE A 105 12.24 -11.45 -4.81
CA ILE A 105 12.33 -12.56 -5.78
C ILE A 105 13.79 -13.04 -5.92
N ASP A 106 14.74 -12.10 -6.05
CA ASP A 106 16.16 -12.47 -6.18
C ASP A 106 16.69 -13.13 -4.90
N ARG A 107 16.37 -12.56 -3.73
CA ARG A 107 16.70 -13.14 -2.42
C ARG A 107 16.15 -14.55 -2.28
N ASP A 108 14.85 -14.75 -2.49
CA ASP A 108 14.18 -16.03 -2.30
C ASP A 108 14.72 -17.10 -3.28
N ARG A 109 15.10 -16.70 -4.51
CA ARG A 109 15.76 -17.61 -5.48
C ARG A 109 17.10 -18.08 -4.96
N ARG A 110 17.95 -17.16 -4.47
CA ARG A 110 19.29 -17.48 -3.93
C ARG A 110 19.19 -18.37 -2.69
N ILE A 111 18.31 -18.03 -1.75
CA ILE A 111 18.08 -18.82 -0.53
C ILE A 111 17.60 -20.22 -0.89
N LYS A 112 16.59 -20.34 -1.76
CA LYS A 112 16.07 -21.66 -2.16
C LYS A 112 17.15 -22.54 -2.80
N ALA A 113 18.00 -21.99 -3.66
CA ALA A 113 19.10 -22.73 -4.26
C ALA A 113 20.10 -23.19 -3.19
N ALA A 114 20.58 -22.26 -2.35
CA ALA A 114 21.57 -22.55 -1.33
C ALA A 114 21.09 -23.59 -0.30
N LEU A 115 19.84 -23.50 0.16
CA LEU A 115 19.31 -24.45 1.14
C LEU A 115 19.10 -25.86 0.55
N ARG A 116 18.68 -25.96 -0.72
CA ARG A 116 18.53 -27.25 -1.40
C ARG A 116 19.86 -27.95 -1.63
N GLU A 117 20.91 -27.20 -1.95
CA GLU A 117 22.28 -27.73 -2.05
C GLU A 117 22.76 -28.34 -0.72
N HIS A 118 22.24 -27.86 0.41
CA HIS A 118 22.53 -28.40 1.75
C HIS A 118 21.53 -29.49 2.18
N GLY A 119 20.74 -30.04 1.25
CA GLY A 119 19.81 -31.14 1.52
C GLY A 119 18.54 -30.75 2.27
N VAL A 120 18.29 -29.45 2.50
CA VAL A 120 17.08 -28.98 3.19
C VAL A 120 15.90 -28.97 2.23
N HIS A 121 14.76 -29.50 2.68
CA HIS A 121 13.52 -29.40 1.91
C HIS A 121 13.02 -27.96 1.91
N VAL A 122 12.80 -27.38 0.72
CA VAL A 122 12.34 -26.00 0.59
C VAL A 122 11.11 -25.90 -0.30
N GLU A 123 10.03 -25.39 0.28
CA GLU A 123 8.77 -25.12 -0.40
C GLU A 123 8.34 -23.67 -0.21
N SER A 124 7.69 -23.13 -1.24
CA SER A 124 7.12 -21.78 -1.17
C SER A 124 5.75 -21.73 -1.84
N SER A 125 4.81 -20.98 -1.28
CA SER A 125 3.40 -21.00 -1.71
C SER A 125 2.84 -19.61 -1.98
N ASN A 126 1.75 -19.50 -2.74
CA ASN A 126 1.04 -18.23 -2.95
C ASN A 126 0.10 -17.94 -1.78
N ALA A 127 0.38 -16.88 -1.03
CA ALA A 127 -0.51 -16.39 0.02
C ALA A 127 -0.92 -14.93 -0.13
N GLY A 128 -0.18 -14.18 -0.96
CA GLY A 128 -0.33 -12.73 -1.10
C GLY A 128 -1.21 -12.31 -2.27
N LEU A 129 -1.53 -13.21 -3.20
CA LEU A 129 -2.31 -12.93 -4.40
C LEU A 129 -3.45 -13.94 -4.59
N LEU A 130 -4.45 -13.56 -5.39
CA LEU A 130 -5.51 -14.48 -5.84
C LEU A 130 -4.90 -15.54 -6.77
N HIS A 131 -4.08 -15.08 -7.72
CA HIS A 131 -3.42 -15.93 -8.71
C HIS A 131 -1.95 -15.53 -8.89
N GLU A 132 -1.14 -16.47 -9.37
CA GLU A 132 0.25 -16.16 -9.68
C GLU A 132 0.34 -15.25 -10.93
N PRO A 133 1.16 -14.19 -10.92
CA PRO A 133 1.18 -13.19 -11.99
C PRO A 133 1.56 -13.82 -13.35
N TRP A 134 2.46 -14.81 -13.37
CA TRP A 134 2.84 -15.52 -14.60
C TRP A 134 1.77 -16.46 -15.16
N THR A 135 0.68 -16.73 -14.43
CA THR A 135 -0.44 -17.55 -14.91
C THR A 135 -1.49 -16.75 -15.68
N ILE A 136 -1.51 -15.43 -15.52
CA ILE A 136 -2.46 -14.53 -16.19
C ILE A 136 -1.81 -13.96 -17.46
N LYS A 137 -2.24 -14.43 -18.63
CA LYS A 137 -1.62 -14.06 -19.92
C LYS A 137 -2.65 -13.59 -20.94
N THR A 138 -2.22 -12.75 -21.87
CA THR A 138 -3.01 -12.38 -23.05
C THR A 138 -3.23 -13.60 -23.96
N GLY A 139 -4.16 -13.50 -24.92
CA GLY A 139 -4.34 -14.53 -25.95
C GLY A 139 -3.09 -14.78 -26.80
N SER A 140 -2.14 -13.83 -26.84
CA SER A 140 -0.83 -13.98 -27.49
C SER A 140 0.28 -14.50 -26.54
N GLY A 141 -0.05 -14.82 -25.28
CA GLY A 141 0.89 -15.36 -24.29
C GLY A 141 1.75 -14.32 -23.56
N GLY A 142 1.62 -13.03 -23.88
CA GLY A 142 2.34 -11.93 -23.24
C GLY A 142 1.67 -11.40 -21.97
N PRO A 143 2.32 -10.48 -21.23
CA PRO A 143 1.74 -9.85 -20.06
C PRO A 143 0.69 -8.80 -20.44
N TYR A 144 -0.33 -8.64 -19.60
CA TYR A 144 -1.25 -7.51 -19.71
C TYR A 144 -0.59 -6.18 -19.31
N LYS A 145 -0.87 -5.13 -20.08
CA LYS A 145 -0.58 -3.72 -19.77
C LYS A 145 -1.85 -2.86 -19.69
N VAL A 146 -3.02 -3.51 -19.75
CA VAL A 146 -4.35 -2.89 -19.74
C VAL A 146 -5.23 -3.63 -18.73
N PHE A 147 -5.86 -2.92 -17.80
CA PHE A 147 -6.55 -3.44 -16.62
C PHE A 147 -7.83 -4.17 -17.02
N THR A 148 -8.63 -3.59 -17.91
CA THR A 148 -9.94 -4.18 -18.26
C THR A 148 -9.82 -5.60 -18.82
N PRO A 149 -8.96 -5.89 -19.82
CA PRO A 149 -8.78 -7.25 -20.30
C PRO A 149 -8.04 -8.15 -19.27
N PHE A 150 -7.15 -7.62 -18.43
CA PHE A 150 -6.56 -8.37 -17.31
C PHE A 150 -7.64 -8.85 -16.32
N SER A 151 -8.48 -7.92 -15.84
CA SER A 151 -9.57 -8.17 -14.90
C SER A 151 -10.58 -9.18 -15.45
N ARG A 152 -10.90 -9.13 -16.74
CA ARG A 152 -11.76 -10.13 -17.40
C ARG A 152 -11.15 -11.53 -17.34
N THR A 153 -9.86 -11.66 -17.65
CA THR A 153 -9.16 -12.96 -17.60
C THR A 153 -9.04 -13.46 -16.17
N LEU A 154 -8.71 -12.58 -15.22
CA LEU A 154 -8.64 -12.92 -13.80
C LEU A 154 -9.99 -13.43 -13.27
N SER A 155 -11.09 -12.73 -13.58
CA SER A 155 -12.45 -13.14 -13.20
C SER A 155 -12.90 -14.47 -13.80
N ALA A 156 -12.30 -14.92 -14.91
CA ALA A 156 -12.66 -16.19 -15.54
C ALA A 156 -12.01 -17.40 -14.86
N ILE A 157 -11.04 -17.17 -13.96
CA ILE A 157 -10.34 -18.23 -13.22
C ILE A 157 -10.95 -18.29 -11.81
N PRO A 158 -11.36 -19.49 -11.34
CA PRO A 158 -11.87 -19.63 -9.98
C PRO A 158 -10.82 -19.26 -8.93
N THR A 159 -11.15 -18.32 -8.05
CA THR A 159 -10.32 -17.99 -6.88
C THR A 159 -10.15 -19.24 -6.00
N PRO A 160 -8.93 -19.57 -5.54
CA PRO A 160 -8.75 -20.67 -4.60
C PRO A 160 -9.48 -20.43 -3.28
N ARG A 161 -10.14 -21.46 -2.73
CA ARG A 161 -10.82 -21.35 -1.44
C ARG A 161 -9.82 -21.09 -0.29
N PRO A 162 -10.09 -20.12 0.61
CA PRO A 162 -9.33 -19.93 1.82
C PRO A 162 -9.31 -21.18 2.68
N SER A 163 -8.15 -21.48 3.27
CA SER A 163 -8.04 -22.55 4.26
C SER A 163 -8.32 -22.02 5.67
N PRO A 164 -8.96 -22.82 6.56
CA PRO A 164 -9.16 -22.42 7.94
C PRO A 164 -7.81 -22.28 8.68
N GLU A 165 -7.84 -21.52 9.77
CA GLU A 165 -6.74 -21.48 10.74
C GLU A 165 -6.52 -22.86 11.39
N PRO A 166 -5.28 -23.29 11.67
CA PRO A 166 -5.02 -24.48 12.47
C PRO A 166 -5.58 -24.36 13.90
N GLU A 167 -6.31 -25.37 14.37
CA GLU A 167 -6.83 -25.40 15.75
C GLU A 167 -5.72 -25.42 16.81
N VAL A 168 -4.66 -26.19 16.53
CA VAL A 168 -3.47 -26.34 17.39
C VAL A 168 -2.24 -26.35 16.50
N LEU A 169 -1.16 -25.71 16.95
CA LEU A 169 0.14 -25.76 16.29
C LEU A 169 1.08 -26.73 17.04
N PRO A 170 1.92 -27.49 16.30
CA PRO A 170 3.01 -28.23 16.93
C PRO A 170 3.91 -27.27 17.74
N ALA A 171 4.34 -27.72 18.92
CA ALA A 171 5.21 -26.92 19.79
C ALA A 171 6.49 -26.51 19.06
N ALA A 172 6.95 -25.28 19.29
CA ALA A 172 8.21 -24.81 18.74
C ALA A 172 9.41 -25.44 19.47
N PRO A 173 10.56 -25.64 18.79
CA PRO A 173 11.80 -25.98 19.48
C PRO A 173 12.28 -24.83 20.37
N GLU A 174 13.00 -25.17 21.43
CA GLU A 174 13.65 -24.21 22.33
C GLU A 174 14.96 -23.74 21.73
N VAL A 175 14.87 -22.63 21.02
CA VAL A 175 15.96 -21.93 20.33
C VAL A 175 16.00 -20.51 20.89
N GLY A 176 17.20 -19.96 21.15
CA GLY A 176 17.36 -18.58 21.65
C GLY A 176 16.72 -17.58 20.68
N GLY A 177 16.38 -16.36 21.11
CA GLY A 177 15.61 -15.37 20.33
C GLY A 177 16.02 -13.95 20.68
N MET A 178 15.59 -12.96 19.89
CA MET A 178 15.60 -11.57 20.34
C MET A 178 14.18 -11.10 20.68
N ALA A 179 14.08 -10.16 21.62
CA ALA A 179 12.81 -9.51 21.93
C ALA A 179 12.38 -8.58 20.79
N LEU A 180 11.08 -8.44 20.56
CA LEU A 180 10.51 -7.55 19.54
C LEU A 180 11.03 -6.10 19.67
N ASN A 181 11.14 -5.58 20.89
CA ASN A 181 11.64 -4.23 21.15
C ASN A 181 13.10 -4.02 20.68
N ALA A 182 13.90 -5.09 20.58
CA ALA A 182 15.26 -5.01 20.08
C ALA A 182 15.33 -4.69 18.58
N LEU A 183 14.23 -4.85 17.82
CA LEU A 183 14.14 -4.47 16.42
C LEU A 183 14.10 -2.94 16.20
N ARG A 184 13.78 -2.15 17.23
CA ARG A 184 13.70 -0.67 17.14
C ARG A 184 12.82 -0.20 15.97
N LEU A 185 11.68 -0.85 15.79
CA LEU A 185 10.70 -0.50 14.75
C LEU A 185 9.87 0.74 15.12
N MET A 186 9.65 0.95 16.42
CA MET A 186 8.92 2.11 16.93
C MET A 186 9.73 3.40 16.81
N PRO A 187 9.07 4.55 16.57
CA PRO A 187 9.77 5.81 16.43
C PRO A 187 10.37 6.28 17.76
N SER A 188 11.54 6.94 17.69
CA SER A 188 12.21 7.50 18.88
C SER A 188 11.53 8.76 19.41
N VAL A 189 10.84 9.50 18.54
CA VAL A 189 9.96 10.63 18.88
C VAL A 189 8.52 10.17 18.64
N ASP A 190 7.62 10.37 19.60
CA ASP A 190 6.23 9.90 19.49
C ASP A 190 5.39 10.77 18.53
N TRP A 191 5.67 10.68 17.23
CA TRP A 191 4.85 11.27 16.17
C TRP A 191 3.66 10.37 15.77
N ALA A 192 3.67 9.10 16.19
CA ALA A 192 2.69 8.09 15.79
C ALA A 192 1.39 8.11 16.62
N GLY A 193 1.12 9.18 17.38
CA GLY A 193 -0.09 9.32 18.20
C GLY A 193 -1.38 9.19 17.40
N GLY A 194 -1.44 9.78 16.19
CA GLY A 194 -2.59 9.66 15.31
C GLY A 194 -2.72 8.28 14.66
N LEU A 195 -1.62 7.58 14.37
CA LEU A 195 -1.63 6.19 13.89
C LEU A 195 -2.24 5.26 14.96
N LYS A 196 -1.81 5.41 16.23
CA LYS A 196 -2.36 4.66 17.37
C LYS A 196 -3.87 4.87 17.54
N ALA A 197 -4.36 6.08 17.28
CA ALA A 197 -5.79 6.39 17.36
C ALA A 197 -6.59 5.87 16.16
N ALA A 198 -5.95 5.74 15.00
CA ALA A 198 -6.62 5.42 13.74
C ALA A 198 -6.65 3.93 13.40
N TRP A 199 -5.80 3.11 14.03
CA TRP A 199 -5.50 1.73 13.60
C TRP A 199 -5.22 0.75 14.74
N ALA A 200 -5.62 -0.51 14.51
CA ALA A 200 -5.19 -1.67 15.25
C ALA A 200 -4.60 -2.70 14.26
N PRO A 201 -3.27 -2.89 14.23
CA PRO A 201 -2.62 -3.92 13.40
C PRO A 201 -2.85 -5.34 13.92
N GLY A 202 -2.94 -6.33 13.02
CA GLY A 202 -3.03 -7.76 13.34
C GLY A 202 -4.21 -8.47 12.67
N GLU A 203 -4.11 -9.80 12.56
CA GLU A 203 -5.09 -10.66 11.87
C GLU A 203 -6.53 -10.49 12.39
N ALA A 204 -6.73 -10.46 13.72
CA ALA A 204 -8.06 -10.30 14.31
C ALA A 204 -8.71 -8.96 13.92
N ALA A 205 -7.96 -7.86 14.06
CA ALA A 205 -8.43 -6.53 13.68
C ALA A 205 -8.67 -6.41 12.16
N ALA A 206 -7.87 -7.10 11.35
CA ALA A 206 -8.09 -7.17 9.90
C ALA A 206 -9.39 -7.91 9.55
N GLN A 207 -9.73 -8.97 10.28
CA GLN A 207 -11.00 -9.69 10.10
C GLN A 207 -12.18 -8.82 10.53
N GLU A 208 -12.09 -8.12 11.66
CA GLU A 208 -13.12 -7.16 12.12
C GLU A 208 -13.38 -6.07 11.07
N LEU A 209 -12.32 -5.48 10.50
CA LEU A 209 -12.45 -4.48 9.42
C LEU A 209 -13.13 -5.06 8.17
N LEU A 210 -12.89 -6.32 7.84
CA LEU A 210 -13.55 -6.98 6.71
C LEU A 210 -15.02 -7.21 7.02
N ASP A 211 -15.34 -7.76 8.18
CA ASP A 211 -16.70 -8.09 8.63
C ASP A 211 -17.56 -6.82 8.68
N ASP A 212 -17.08 -5.76 9.35
CA ASP A 212 -17.74 -4.46 9.39
C ASP A 212 -17.99 -3.89 7.99
N PHE A 213 -17.02 -4.05 7.08
CA PHE A 213 -17.14 -3.56 5.72
C PHE A 213 -18.20 -4.31 4.91
N VAL A 214 -18.21 -5.64 4.96
CA VAL A 214 -19.15 -6.47 4.18
C VAL A 214 -20.56 -6.44 4.75
N ASP A 215 -20.72 -6.20 6.05
CA ASP A 215 -22.03 -6.10 6.70
C ASP A 215 -22.68 -4.71 6.52
N GLY A 216 -21.90 -3.67 6.22
CA GLY A 216 -22.39 -2.30 6.05
C GLY A 216 -21.90 -1.62 4.76
N PRO A 217 -20.76 -0.90 4.78
CA PRO A 217 -20.34 0.02 3.71
C PRO A 217 -20.26 -0.58 2.30
N VAL A 218 -20.07 -1.89 2.14
CA VAL A 218 -20.03 -2.52 0.80
C VAL A 218 -21.30 -2.23 -0.01
N ARG A 219 -22.45 -2.07 0.65
CA ARG A 219 -23.76 -1.87 0.02
C ARG A 219 -23.85 -0.61 -0.84
N ASP A 220 -23.26 0.47 -0.36
CA ASP A 220 -23.23 1.77 -1.03
C ASP A 220 -21.85 2.09 -1.62
N TYR A 221 -20.95 1.10 -1.69
CA TYR A 221 -19.55 1.31 -2.04
C TYR A 221 -19.39 2.03 -3.38
N LEU A 222 -20.13 1.61 -4.41
CA LEU A 222 -20.02 2.21 -5.74
C LEU A 222 -20.35 3.71 -5.74
N GLN A 223 -21.36 4.12 -4.98
CA GLN A 223 -21.86 5.49 -4.92
C GLN A 223 -21.04 6.35 -3.95
N ALA A 224 -20.47 5.76 -2.89
CA ALA A 224 -19.86 6.50 -1.80
C ALA A 224 -18.32 6.52 -1.81
N ARG A 225 -17.65 5.56 -2.48
CA ARG A 225 -16.17 5.40 -2.51
C ARG A 225 -15.37 6.60 -3.02
N ASP A 226 -16.03 7.55 -3.69
CA ASP A 226 -15.37 8.73 -4.25
C ASP A 226 -15.39 9.93 -3.29
N PHE A 227 -16.14 9.86 -2.18
CA PHE A 227 -16.33 10.97 -1.23
C PHE A 227 -15.45 10.77 0.02
N PRO A 228 -14.30 11.46 0.14
CA PRO A 228 -13.34 11.22 1.22
C PRO A 228 -13.87 11.57 2.61
N GLY A 229 -14.90 12.42 2.72
CA GLY A 229 -15.56 12.74 3.99
C GLY A 229 -16.50 11.63 4.51
N ARG A 230 -16.65 10.52 3.79
CA ARG A 230 -17.54 9.40 4.15
C ARG A 230 -16.73 8.14 4.48
N PRO A 231 -17.06 7.42 5.57
CA PRO A 231 -16.41 6.15 5.91
C PRO A 231 -16.97 5.01 5.02
N ALA A 232 -16.70 5.07 3.72
CA ALA A 232 -17.32 4.20 2.72
C ALA A 232 -16.39 3.11 2.16
N THR A 233 -15.12 3.06 2.60
CA THR A 233 -14.11 2.13 2.10
C THR A 233 -13.68 1.15 3.18
N SER A 234 -13.22 -0.05 2.79
CA SER A 234 -12.86 -1.12 3.74
C SER A 234 -11.68 -0.81 4.66
N ARG A 235 -10.81 0.15 4.33
CA ARG A 235 -9.57 0.46 5.07
C ARG A 235 -8.63 -0.76 5.28
N LEU A 236 -8.78 -1.82 4.48
CA LEU A 236 -8.01 -3.07 4.58
C LEU A 236 -6.62 -3.03 3.92
N SER A 237 -6.21 -1.91 3.33
CA SER A 237 -5.00 -1.86 2.50
C SER A 237 -3.71 -2.21 3.25
N ALA A 238 -3.56 -1.77 4.50
CA ALA A 238 -2.41 -2.10 5.33
C ALA A 238 -2.41 -3.58 5.74
N ALA A 239 -3.55 -4.10 6.19
CA ALA A 239 -3.70 -5.52 6.52
C ALA A 239 -3.42 -6.45 5.32
N LEU A 240 -3.85 -6.07 4.11
CA LEU A 240 -3.55 -6.78 2.86
C LEU A 240 -2.06 -6.68 2.45
N HIS A 241 -1.37 -5.60 2.84
CA HIS A 241 0.06 -5.42 2.56
C HIS A 241 0.92 -6.29 3.48
N PHE A 242 0.63 -6.30 4.79
CA PHE A 242 1.34 -7.13 5.78
C PHE A 242 0.85 -8.59 5.81
N GLY A 243 -0.18 -8.90 5.02
CA GLY A 243 -0.75 -10.24 4.90
C GLY A 243 -1.40 -10.73 6.19
N GLU A 244 -1.94 -9.82 6.99
CA GLU A 244 -2.79 -10.08 8.16
C GLU A 244 -4.16 -10.63 7.72
N ILE A 245 -4.55 -10.34 6.49
CA ILE A 245 -5.68 -10.97 5.80
C ILE A 245 -5.30 -11.33 4.37
N SER A 246 -5.74 -12.49 3.90
CA SER A 246 -5.49 -12.89 2.52
C SER A 246 -6.48 -12.22 1.56
N PRO A 247 -6.07 -11.94 0.30
CA PRO A 247 -7.01 -11.47 -0.71
C PRO A 247 -8.10 -12.51 -1.01
N ARG A 248 -7.85 -13.80 -0.75
CA ARG A 248 -8.85 -14.87 -0.91
C ARG A 248 -9.91 -14.81 0.18
N GLN A 249 -9.53 -14.58 1.44
CA GLN A 249 -10.48 -14.37 2.55
C GLN A 249 -11.38 -13.17 2.24
N ALA A 250 -10.77 -12.04 1.85
CA ALA A 250 -11.47 -10.83 1.44
C ALA A 250 -12.43 -11.07 0.26
N TRP A 251 -11.99 -11.80 -0.77
CA TRP A 251 -12.81 -12.15 -1.94
C TRP A 251 -14.03 -12.97 -1.54
N TYR A 252 -13.83 -14.07 -0.81
CA TYR A 252 -14.90 -14.99 -0.44
C TYR A 252 -15.89 -14.40 0.55
N ALA A 253 -15.45 -13.58 1.50
CA ALA A 253 -16.35 -12.90 2.44
C ALA A 253 -17.30 -11.94 1.70
N ALA A 254 -16.77 -11.16 0.74
CA ALA A 254 -17.56 -10.22 -0.02
C ALA A 254 -18.51 -10.90 -1.03
N GLU A 255 -18.08 -12.01 -1.65
CA GLU A 255 -18.99 -12.85 -2.47
C GLU A 255 -20.13 -13.46 -1.64
N ALA A 256 -19.81 -13.97 -0.43
CA ALA A 256 -20.78 -14.57 0.46
C ALA A 256 -21.80 -13.55 1.00
N ALA A 257 -21.37 -12.31 1.25
CA ALA A 257 -22.25 -11.25 1.71
C ALA A 257 -23.28 -10.89 0.62
N GLN A 258 -22.83 -10.36 -0.53
CA GLN A 258 -23.68 -9.99 -1.68
C GLN A 258 -22.83 -9.79 -2.96
N ALA A 259 -22.55 -10.86 -3.72
CA ALA A 259 -21.62 -10.83 -4.86
C ALA A 259 -21.83 -9.67 -5.86
N ASP A 260 -23.07 -9.42 -6.31
CA ASP A 260 -23.37 -8.34 -7.27
C ASP A 260 -23.09 -6.94 -6.69
N VAL A 261 -23.39 -6.76 -5.40
CA VAL A 261 -23.20 -5.50 -4.68
C VAL A 261 -21.73 -5.28 -4.36
N ALA A 262 -20.99 -6.35 -4.07
CA ALA A 262 -19.56 -6.32 -3.81
C ALA A 262 -18.70 -6.20 -5.07
N ALA A 263 -19.23 -6.47 -6.27
CA ALA A 263 -18.45 -6.48 -7.52
C ALA A 263 -17.60 -5.21 -7.77
N PRO A 264 -18.09 -3.97 -7.51
CA PRO A 264 -17.27 -2.76 -7.62
C PRO A 264 -16.09 -2.71 -6.64
N TRP A 265 -16.24 -3.31 -5.45
CA TRP A 265 -15.17 -3.44 -4.47
C TRP A 265 -14.20 -4.58 -4.80
N LEU A 266 -14.70 -5.75 -5.22
CA LEU A 266 -13.88 -6.86 -5.72
C LEU A 266 -13.00 -6.42 -6.88
N ARG A 267 -13.49 -5.55 -7.77
CA ARG A 267 -12.70 -4.92 -8.83
C ARG A 267 -11.49 -4.13 -8.30
N GLN A 268 -11.54 -3.62 -7.06
CA GLN A 268 -10.37 -2.98 -6.44
C GLN A 268 -9.33 -3.99 -5.95
N LEU A 269 -9.74 -5.18 -5.48
CA LEU A 269 -8.78 -6.27 -5.24
C LEU A 269 -8.10 -6.67 -6.55
N GLN A 270 -8.82 -6.67 -7.67
CA GLN A 270 -8.22 -6.93 -8.98
C GLN A 270 -7.22 -5.83 -9.40
N TRP A 271 -7.41 -4.57 -9.01
CA TRP A 271 -6.42 -3.52 -9.22
C TRP A 271 -5.13 -3.79 -8.46
N ARG A 272 -5.23 -4.31 -7.22
CA ARG A 272 -4.06 -4.78 -6.46
C ARG A 272 -3.35 -5.93 -7.18
N GLU A 273 -4.08 -6.93 -7.67
CA GLU A 273 -3.50 -8.03 -8.46
C GLU A 273 -2.80 -7.50 -9.72
N PHE A 274 -3.41 -6.53 -10.41
CA PHE A 274 -2.83 -5.91 -11.60
C PHE A 274 -1.55 -5.13 -11.29
N ALA A 275 -1.48 -4.47 -10.14
CA ALA A 275 -0.26 -3.80 -9.69
C ALA A 275 0.89 -4.80 -9.53
N HIS A 276 0.66 -5.93 -8.84
CA HIS A 276 1.67 -6.98 -8.70
C HIS A 276 2.02 -7.64 -10.03
N HIS A 277 1.04 -7.84 -10.92
CA HIS A 277 1.26 -8.33 -12.29
C HIS A 277 2.25 -7.44 -13.05
N LEU A 278 2.04 -6.12 -13.01
CA LEU A 278 2.91 -5.16 -13.67
C LEU A 278 4.31 -5.13 -13.05
N LEU A 279 4.42 -5.07 -11.72
CA LEU A 279 5.72 -5.05 -11.05
C LEU A 279 6.54 -6.31 -11.35
N PHE A 280 5.89 -7.48 -11.37
CA PHE A 280 6.52 -8.75 -11.69
C PHE A 280 7.07 -8.77 -13.13
N HIS A 281 6.30 -8.30 -14.10
CA HIS A 281 6.69 -8.30 -15.51
C HIS A 281 7.59 -7.13 -15.92
N PHE A 282 7.56 -6.02 -15.17
CA PHE A 282 8.30 -4.80 -15.45
C PHE A 282 9.02 -4.31 -14.17
N PRO A 283 10.06 -5.03 -13.70
CA PRO A 283 10.68 -4.80 -12.39
C PRO A 283 11.46 -3.48 -12.25
N HIS A 284 11.70 -2.76 -13.36
CA HIS A 284 12.34 -1.43 -13.35
C HIS A 284 11.36 -0.30 -12.98
N THR A 285 10.06 -0.57 -12.99
CA THR A 285 9.01 0.45 -12.81
C THR A 285 9.04 1.24 -11.49
N PRO A 286 9.59 0.73 -10.36
CA PRO A 286 9.71 1.56 -9.17
C PRO A 286 10.58 2.81 -9.35
N GLU A 287 11.51 2.81 -10.31
CA GLU A 287 12.46 3.92 -10.53
C GLU A 287 12.30 4.56 -11.92
N GLN A 288 11.78 3.82 -12.89
CA GLN A 288 11.69 4.23 -14.30
C GLN A 288 10.25 4.16 -14.83
N PRO A 289 9.84 5.06 -15.74
CA PRO A 289 8.52 5.01 -16.33
C PRO A 289 8.34 3.74 -17.17
N LEU A 290 7.14 3.14 -17.12
CA LEU A 290 6.80 2.00 -17.98
C LEU A 290 6.77 2.38 -19.47
N ASP A 291 6.28 3.59 -19.76
CA ASP A 291 6.30 4.18 -21.09
C ASP A 291 7.66 4.88 -21.33
N PRO A 292 8.55 4.31 -22.17
CA PRO A 292 9.91 4.82 -22.34
C PRO A 292 9.96 6.23 -22.92
N ARG A 293 8.87 6.74 -23.53
CA ARG A 293 8.82 8.13 -24.02
C ARG A 293 8.95 9.17 -22.91
N TYR A 294 8.68 8.78 -21.67
CA TYR A 294 8.82 9.65 -20.49
C TYR A 294 10.19 9.52 -19.80
N ALA A 295 11.10 8.68 -20.31
CA ALA A 295 12.42 8.49 -19.70
C ALA A 295 13.20 9.82 -19.59
N ASP A 296 13.10 10.65 -20.63
CA ASP A 296 13.75 11.97 -20.71
C ASP A 296 12.73 13.12 -20.55
N PHE A 297 11.70 12.94 -19.72
CA PHE A 297 10.74 14.02 -19.43
C PHE A 297 11.40 15.09 -18.55
N THR A 298 11.32 16.35 -18.98
CA THR A 298 11.92 17.48 -18.24
C THR A 298 11.08 17.86 -17.04
N TRP A 299 11.55 17.47 -15.86
CA TRP A 299 11.02 17.94 -14.58
C TRP A 299 11.64 19.29 -14.20
N ARG A 300 10.93 20.05 -13.36
CA ARG A 300 11.49 21.25 -12.73
C ARG A 300 12.70 20.85 -11.86
N THR A 301 13.63 21.76 -11.60
CA THR A 301 14.82 21.51 -10.77
C THR A 301 14.83 22.28 -9.45
N ASP A 302 14.14 23.42 -9.38
CA ASP A 302 14.06 24.33 -8.24
C ASP A 302 12.76 24.13 -7.42
N TYR A 303 12.33 22.88 -7.22
CA TYR A 303 11.05 22.56 -6.59
C TYR A 303 11.08 22.31 -5.08
N GLN A 304 12.22 22.44 -4.42
CA GLN A 304 12.40 21.93 -3.04
C GLN A 304 11.52 22.61 -2.00
N ASP A 305 11.20 23.89 -2.19
CA ASP A 305 10.26 24.61 -1.30
C ASP A 305 8.82 24.15 -1.51
N ASP A 306 8.42 23.96 -2.76
CA ASP A 306 7.08 23.47 -3.11
C ASP A 306 6.86 22.02 -2.69
N LEU A 307 7.88 21.17 -2.81
CA LEU A 307 7.85 19.80 -2.30
C LEU A 307 7.63 19.80 -0.79
N ARG A 308 8.37 20.62 -0.05
CA ARG A 308 8.19 20.75 1.41
C ARG A 308 6.81 21.31 1.78
N ALA A 309 6.28 22.26 1.02
CA ALA A 309 4.93 22.79 1.23
C ALA A 309 3.86 21.71 0.97
N TRP A 310 4.04 20.91 -0.10
CA TRP A 310 3.18 19.77 -0.42
C TRP A 310 3.21 18.71 0.67
N GLN A 311 4.40 18.24 1.07
CA GLN A 311 4.57 17.23 2.13
C GLN A 311 3.89 17.65 3.45
N ARG A 312 3.88 18.94 3.77
CA ARG A 312 3.32 19.49 5.01
C ARG A 312 1.84 19.88 4.93
N GLY A 313 1.19 19.74 3.78
CA GLY A 313 -0.18 20.24 3.57
C GLY A 313 -0.31 21.75 3.80
N ARG A 314 0.62 22.51 3.18
CA ARG A 314 0.69 23.97 3.21
C ARG A 314 0.75 24.58 1.80
N THR A 315 0.10 23.92 0.83
CA THR A 315 0.05 24.35 -0.57
C THR A 315 -0.87 25.54 -0.80
N GLY A 316 -1.77 25.83 0.15
CA GLY A 316 -2.81 26.84 -0.03
C GLY A 316 -3.99 26.34 -0.87
N ILE A 317 -4.01 25.04 -1.18
CA ILE A 317 -5.08 24.35 -1.94
C ILE A 317 -5.79 23.37 -0.97
N PRO A 318 -7.00 23.69 -0.50
CA PRO A 318 -7.63 23.04 0.65
C PRO A 318 -7.76 21.52 0.58
N ILE A 319 -8.26 20.97 -0.54
CA ILE A 319 -8.41 19.51 -0.68
C ILE A 319 -7.06 18.77 -0.71
N ILE A 320 -6.00 19.42 -1.18
CA ILE A 320 -4.64 18.88 -1.21
C ILE A 320 -4.07 18.91 0.21
N ASP A 321 -4.19 20.05 0.88
CA ASP A 321 -3.71 20.23 2.25
C ASP A 321 -4.43 19.29 3.22
N ALA A 322 -5.74 19.09 3.05
CA ALA A 322 -6.53 18.11 3.79
C ALA A 322 -5.96 16.68 3.63
N GLY A 323 -5.67 16.27 2.38
CA GLY A 323 -5.06 14.98 2.09
C GLY A 323 -3.71 14.79 2.75
N MET A 324 -2.82 15.77 2.59
CA MET A 324 -1.45 15.67 3.14
C MET A 324 -1.44 15.67 4.67
N ARG A 325 -2.42 16.34 5.30
CA ARG A 325 -2.61 16.30 6.76
C ARG A 325 -3.26 14.99 7.24
N GLU A 326 -4.22 14.43 6.49
CA GLU A 326 -4.76 13.09 6.75
C GLU A 326 -3.64 12.05 6.73
N LEU A 327 -2.81 12.09 5.68
CA LEU A 327 -1.63 11.22 5.52
C LEU A 327 -0.70 11.33 6.72
N TRP A 328 -0.29 12.53 7.07
CA TRP A 328 0.63 12.72 8.19
C TRP A 328 0.05 12.26 9.52
N HIS A 329 -1.24 12.52 9.76
CA HIS A 329 -1.87 12.20 11.04
C HIS A 329 -2.18 10.71 11.18
N THR A 330 -2.66 10.06 10.13
CA THR A 330 -3.19 8.69 10.19
C THR A 330 -2.28 7.67 9.52
N GLY A 331 -1.29 8.10 8.75
CA GLY A 331 -0.51 7.21 7.89
C GLY A 331 -1.33 6.62 6.73
N TRP A 332 -2.45 7.23 6.38
CA TRP A 332 -3.33 6.78 5.30
C TRP A 332 -3.95 7.97 4.60
N MET A 333 -4.34 7.79 3.35
CA MET A 333 -5.06 8.81 2.59
C MET A 333 -6.12 8.18 1.72
N HIS A 334 -7.29 8.80 1.62
CA HIS A 334 -8.34 8.31 0.73
C HIS A 334 -7.88 8.27 -0.73
N ASN A 335 -8.18 7.19 -1.47
CA ASN A 335 -7.64 6.96 -2.82
C ASN A 335 -7.93 8.11 -3.81
N ARG A 336 -9.16 8.67 -3.77
CA ARG A 336 -9.50 9.85 -4.60
C ARG A 336 -8.54 11.01 -4.32
N VAL A 337 -8.19 11.24 -3.06
CA VAL A 337 -7.31 12.34 -2.65
C VAL A 337 -5.86 12.01 -2.98
N ARG A 338 -5.41 10.75 -2.87
CA ARG A 338 -4.09 10.30 -3.38
C ARG A 338 -3.89 10.70 -4.84
N MET A 339 -4.90 10.49 -5.69
CA MET A 339 -4.85 10.91 -7.10
C MET A 339 -4.74 12.44 -7.25
N LEU A 340 -5.42 13.23 -6.42
CA LEU A 340 -5.37 14.69 -6.48
C LEU A 340 -4.00 15.23 -6.07
N VAL A 341 -3.46 14.76 -4.95
CA VAL A 341 -2.15 15.22 -4.46
C VAL A 341 -1.02 14.80 -5.40
N ALA A 342 -1.10 13.59 -5.98
CA ALA A 342 -0.13 13.11 -6.95
C ALA A 342 -0.24 13.88 -8.28
N SER A 343 -1.45 14.23 -8.73
CA SER A 343 -1.64 15.03 -9.95
C SER A 343 -1.16 16.46 -9.77
N LEU A 344 -1.37 17.07 -8.60
CA LEU A 344 -0.81 18.40 -8.33
C LEU A 344 0.72 18.35 -8.41
N LEU A 345 1.35 17.39 -7.72
CA LEU A 345 2.81 17.24 -7.68
C LEU A 345 3.41 17.05 -9.08
N THR A 346 2.88 16.09 -9.84
CA THR A 346 3.47 15.69 -11.12
C THR A 346 3.10 16.60 -12.28
N LYS A 347 1.94 17.28 -12.23
CA LYS A 347 1.46 18.08 -13.36
C LYS A 347 1.54 19.57 -13.09
N ASN A 348 1.00 20.06 -11.97
CA ASN A 348 1.00 21.49 -11.69
C ASN A 348 2.34 21.98 -11.13
N LEU A 349 3.04 21.17 -10.34
CA LEU A 349 4.33 21.53 -9.77
C LEU A 349 5.52 21.01 -10.59
N LEU A 350 5.26 20.14 -11.59
CA LEU A 350 6.27 19.48 -12.43
C LEU A 350 7.42 18.87 -11.63
N ILE A 351 7.08 18.25 -10.50
CA ILE A 351 8.01 17.53 -9.63
C ILE A 351 8.05 16.06 -10.07
N PRO A 352 9.24 15.41 -10.08
CA PRO A 352 9.35 13.99 -10.38
C PRO A 352 8.43 13.16 -9.47
N TRP A 353 7.70 12.21 -10.06
CA TRP A 353 6.78 11.34 -9.31
C TRP A 353 7.51 10.50 -8.24
N GLN A 354 8.79 10.24 -8.43
CA GLN A 354 9.65 9.53 -7.49
C GLN A 354 9.71 10.24 -6.13
N GLU A 355 9.73 11.57 -6.08
CA GLU A 355 9.72 12.35 -4.83
C GLU A 355 8.45 12.07 -4.02
N GLY A 356 7.31 12.07 -4.72
CA GLY A 356 6.03 11.72 -4.13
C GLY A 356 5.94 10.25 -3.71
N ALA A 357 6.47 9.34 -4.53
CA ALA A 357 6.52 7.92 -4.24
C ALA A 357 7.34 7.61 -2.99
N ARG A 358 8.47 8.29 -2.80
CA ARG A 358 9.32 8.19 -1.60
C ARG A 358 8.65 8.76 -0.36
N TRP A 359 7.97 9.90 -0.48
CA TRP A 359 7.20 10.45 0.63
C TRP A 359 6.06 9.51 1.06
N PHE A 360 5.31 8.98 0.09
CA PHE A 360 4.25 8.01 0.35
C PHE A 360 4.80 6.73 0.98
N TRP A 361 5.95 6.26 0.51
CA TRP A 361 6.61 5.08 1.06
C TRP A 361 6.98 5.23 2.54
N ASP A 362 7.46 6.41 2.95
CA ASP A 362 7.84 6.65 4.34
C ASP A 362 6.64 6.84 5.28
N THR A 363 5.55 7.41 4.76
CA THR A 363 4.44 7.91 5.57
C THR A 363 3.17 7.07 5.53
N LEU A 364 3.01 6.16 4.57
CA LEU A 364 1.84 5.28 4.49
C LEU A 364 2.04 4.00 5.31
N VAL A 365 1.03 3.63 6.10
CA VAL A 365 0.91 2.31 6.72
C VAL A 365 0.59 1.21 5.71
N ASP A 366 0.13 1.58 4.51
CA ASP A 366 -0.16 0.68 3.40
C ASP A 366 0.82 0.83 2.22
N ALA A 367 2.07 1.20 2.52
CA ALA A 367 3.15 1.37 1.53
C ALA A 367 3.52 0.04 0.85
N ASP A 368 2.76 -0.32 -0.18
CA ASP A 368 3.00 -1.48 -1.04
C ASP A 368 3.70 -1.06 -2.34
N LEU A 369 4.83 -1.69 -2.68
CA LEU A 369 5.67 -1.22 -3.79
C LEU A 369 4.94 -1.28 -5.12
N ALA A 370 4.16 -2.33 -5.34
CA ALA A 370 3.42 -2.52 -6.58
C ALA A 370 2.30 -1.47 -6.72
N ASN A 371 1.49 -1.30 -5.67
CA ASN A 371 0.37 -0.35 -5.69
C ASN A 371 0.85 1.10 -5.70
N ASN A 372 1.90 1.44 -4.94
CA ASN A 372 2.50 2.77 -4.93
C ASN A 372 3.06 3.10 -6.32
N THR A 373 3.84 2.19 -6.92
CA THR A 373 4.40 2.37 -8.27
C THR A 373 3.30 2.55 -9.31
N LEU A 374 2.30 1.66 -9.33
CA LEU A 374 1.17 1.76 -10.26
C LEU A 374 0.45 3.11 -10.11
N GLY A 375 0.10 3.51 -8.88
CA GLY A 375 -0.66 4.72 -8.63
C GLY A 375 0.07 6.00 -9.06
N TRP A 376 1.36 6.10 -8.76
CA TRP A 376 2.18 7.25 -9.15
C TRP A 376 2.36 7.34 -10.67
N GLN A 377 2.73 6.24 -11.32
CA GLN A 377 2.90 6.26 -12.78
C GLN A 377 1.57 6.45 -13.53
N TRP A 378 0.47 5.89 -13.01
CA TRP A 378 -0.87 6.08 -13.58
C TRP A 378 -1.30 7.55 -13.54
N THR A 379 -0.99 8.24 -12.44
CA THR A 379 -1.29 9.66 -12.27
C THR A 379 -0.36 10.56 -13.07
N ALA A 380 0.94 10.23 -13.11
CA ALA A 380 1.97 10.94 -13.87
C ALA A 380 1.81 10.80 -15.39
N GLY A 381 1.01 9.84 -15.87
CA GLY A 381 0.75 9.65 -17.30
C GLY A 381 1.73 8.72 -18.01
N CYS A 382 2.65 8.07 -17.28
CA CYS A 382 3.76 7.28 -17.81
C CYS A 382 3.65 5.77 -17.54
N GLY A 383 2.57 5.32 -16.88
CA GLY A 383 2.32 3.92 -16.51
C GLY A 383 1.38 3.15 -17.44
N ALA A 384 1.09 1.90 -17.06
CA ALA A 384 0.04 1.09 -17.67
C ALA A 384 -1.35 1.71 -17.42
N ASP A 385 -2.25 1.62 -18.39
CA ASP A 385 -3.58 2.26 -18.37
C ASP A 385 -3.58 3.75 -17.99
N ALA A 386 -2.44 4.44 -18.08
CA ALA A 386 -2.27 5.77 -17.54
C ALA A 386 -3.42 6.69 -17.95
N ALA A 387 -3.94 7.45 -16.98
CA ALA A 387 -4.87 8.52 -17.29
C ALA A 387 -4.16 9.42 -18.32
N PRO A 388 -4.79 9.72 -19.48
CA PRO A 388 -4.10 10.49 -20.52
C PRO A 388 -3.51 11.76 -19.91
N TYR A 389 -2.23 12.02 -20.17
CA TYR A 389 -1.47 13.07 -19.46
C TYR A 389 -2.23 14.40 -19.42
N PHE A 390 -2.89 14.75 -20.54
CA PHE A 390 -3.69 15.97 -20.70
C PHE A 390 -4.89 16.12 -19.74
N ARG A 391 -5.29 15.06 -19.05
CA ARG A 391 -6.22 15.11 -17.92
C ARG A 391 -5.47 15.58 -16.66
N VAL A 392 -5.23 16.89 -16.60
CA VAL A 392 -4.77 17.57 -15.38
C VAL A 392 -5.99 17.80 -14.48
N PHE A 393 -6.04 17.15 -13.32
CA PHE A 393 -7.14 17.34 -12.39
C PHE A 393 -7.10 18.75 -11.80
N ASN A 394 -8.20 19.50 -11.90
CA ASN A 394 -8.34 20.76 -11.18
C ASN A 394 -8.78 20.46 -9.73
N PRO A 395 -7.92 20.69 -8.71
CA PRO A 395 -8.25 20.36 -7.33
C PRO A 395 -9.52 21.05 -6.82
N VAL A 396 -9.79 22.28 -7.23
CA VAL A 396 -11.00 23.03 -6.82
C VAL A 396 -12.26 22.33 -7.34
N ALA A 397 -12.29 22.01 -8.64
CA ALA A 397 -13.44 21.33 -9.24
C ALA A 397 -13.65 19.91 -8.67
N GLN A 398 -12.55 19.22 -8.34
CA GLN A 398 -12.61 17.90 -7.69
C GLN A 398 -13.10 18.00 -6.25
N GLY A 399 -12.65 19.00 -5.49
CA GLY A 399 -13.14 19.29 -4.14
C GLY A 399 -14.63 19.61 -4.14
N LEU A 400 -15.11 20.48 -5.04
CA LEU A 400 -16.54 20.78 -5.16
C LEU A 400 -17.39 19.55 -5.51
N LYS A 401 -16.84 18.60 -6.27
CA LYS A 401 -17.55 17.38 -6.69
C LYS A 401 -17.58 16.32 -5.59
N PHE A 402 -16.46 16.11 -4.90
CA PHE A 402 -16.27 14.96 -4.00
C PHE A 402 -16.28 15.33 -2.51
N ASP A 403 -16.20 16.61 -2.18
CA ASP A 403 -16.36 17.16 -0.82
C ASP A 403 -17.31 18.37 -0.86
N PRO A 404 -18.57 18.19 -1.33
CA PRO A 404 -19.47 19.30 -1.66
C PRO A 404 -19.88 20.16 -0.46
N ASP A 405 -19.97 19.57 0.74
CA ASP A 405 -20.26 20.23 2.02
C ASP A 405 -18.98 20.58 2.80
N GLY A 406 -17.81 20.25 2.23
CA GLY A 406 -16.53 20.52 2.86
C GLY A 406 -16.22 19.65 4.07
N ARG A 407 -16.97 18.56 4.32
CA ARG A 407 -16.79 17.74 5.53
C ARG A 407 -15.34 17.28 5.70
N TYR A 408 -14.69 16.86 4.61
CA TYR A 408 -13.31 16.40 4.64
C TYR A 408 -12.32 17.56 4.85
N VAL A 409 -12.43 18.64 4.07
CA VAL A 409 -11.55 19.80 4.22
C VAL A 409 -11.67 20.43 5.61
N ARG A 410 -12.89 20.60 6.14
CA ARG A 410 -13.10 21.19 7.47
C ARG A 410 -12.57 20.34 8.61
N HIS A 411 -12.49 19.03 8.41
CA HIS A 411 -11.93 18.11 9.40
C HIS A 411 -10.40 18.24 9.45
N TRP A 412 -9.73 18.18 8.30
CA TRP A 412 -8.26 18.18 8.22
C TRP A 412 -7.61 19.57 8.16
N VAL A 413 -8.38 20.59 7.77
CA VAL A 413 -7.94 22.00 7.69
C VAL A 413 -8.88 22.86 8.57
N PRO A 414 -8.85 22.67 9.90
CA PRO A 414 -9.81 23.28 10.82
C PRO A 414 -9.78 24.81 10.84
N GLU A 415 -8.66 25.42 10.45
CA GLU A 415 -8.57 26.88 10.28
C GLU A 415 -9.52 27.42 9.19
N LEU A 416 -9.94 26.59 8.23
CA LEU A 416 -10.92 26.95 7.20
C LEU A 416 -12.37 26.59 7.58
N LYS A 417 -12.60 26.00 8.76
CA LYS A 417 -13.90 25.44 9.17
C LYS A 417 -15.06 26.43 9.15
N ARG A 418 -14.82 27.74 9.20
CA ARG A 418 -15.86 28.78 9.19
C ARG A 418 -16.13 29.39 7.81
N LEU A 419 -15.35 29.05 6.78
CA LEU A 419 -15.62 29.57 5.44
C LEU A 419 -16.90 28.98 4.86
N PRO A 420 -17.74 29.76 4.16
CA PRO A 420 -18.86 29.22 3.40
C PRO A 420 -18.39 28.23 2.31
N ASP A 421 -19.18 27.21 2.00
CA ASP A 421 -18.85 26.14 1.04
C ASP A 421 -18.37 26.67 -0.32
N LYS A 422 -19.02 27.75 -0.80
CA LYS A 422 -18.68 28.46 -2.04
C LYS A 422 -17.19 28.84 -2.15
N TRP A 423 -16.56 29.15 -1.02
CA TRP A 423 -15.19 29.65 -0.97
C TRP A 423 -14.22 28.64 -0.37
N LEU A 424 -14.73 27.56 0.24
CA LEU A 424 -13.93 26.63 1.01
C LEU A 424 -12.83 25.97 0.18
N GLN A 425 -13.11 25.62 -1.07
CA GLN A 425 -12.14 24.98 -1.97
C GLN A 425 -11.20 25.97 -2.67
N GLN A 426 -11.45 27.27 -2.55
CA GLN A 426 -10.68 28.34 -3.19
C GLN A 426 -10.65 29.62 -2.32
N PRO A 427 -10.11 29.55 -1.09
CA PRO A 427 -10.17 30.66 -0.14
C PRO A 427 -9.49 31.93 -0.67
N TRP A 428 -8.50 31.80 -1.56
CA TRP A 428 -7.83 32.92 -2.21
C TRP A 428 -8.73 33.76 -3.12
N ALA A 429 -9.86 33.22 -3.58
CA ALA A 429 -10.83 33.95 -4.39
C ALA A 429 -11.93 34.63 -3.55
N ALA A 430 -11.95 34.42 -2.23
CA ALA A 430 -12.98 34.95 -1.36
C ALA A 430 -12.81 36.47 -1.12
N PRO A 431 -13.89 37.26 -1.07
CA PRO A 431 -13.84 38.66 -0.67
C PRO A 431 -13.23 38.82 0.72
N ALA A 432 -12.53 39.94 0.95
CA ALA A 432 -11.86 40.22 2.22
C ALA A 432 -12.81 40.17 3.44
N GLU A 433 -14.07 40.56 3.26
CA GLU A 433 -15.11 40.49 4.30
C GLU A 433 -15.45 39.05 4.69
N ILE A 434 -15.52 38.14 3.71
CA ILE A 434 -15.78 36.72 3.95
C ILE A 434 -14.59 36.09 4.68
N LEU A 435 -13.36 36.40 4.27
CA LEU A 435 -12.15 35.94 4.95
C LEU A 435 -12.09 36.44 6.41
N ARG A 436 -12.38 37.72 6.65
CA ARG A 436 -12.47 38.29 8.01
C ARG A 436 -13.56 37.63 8.84
N GLY A 437 -14.75 37.40 8.27
CA GLY A 437 -15.83 36.68 8.96
C GLY A 437 -15.46 35.24 9.34
N GLY A 438 -14.62 34.59 8.54
CA GLY A 438 -14.04 33.28 8.84
C GLY A 438 -12.85 33.31 9.80
N GLY A 439 -12.32 34.50 10.15
CA GLY A 439 -11.11 34.65 10.97
C GLY A 439 -9.81 34.31 10.23
N ILE A 440 -9.77 34.46 8.91
CA ILE A 440 -8.66 34.01 8.06
C ILE A 440 -7.93 35.18 7.43
N THR A 441 -6.62 35.23 7.65
CA THR A 441 -5.67 36.08 6.93
C THR A 441 -4.75 35.20 6.09
N LEU A 442 -4.89 35.28 4.77
CA LEU A 442 -4.07 34.48 3.84
C LEU A 442 -2.58 34.87 3.94
N GLY A 443 -1.72 33.87 4.04
CA GLY A 443 -0.28 34.01 4.31
C GLY A 443 0.08 33.96 5.80
N ARG A 444 -0.90 34.05 6.71
CA ARG A 444 -0.69 33.89 8.15
C ARG A 444 -1.45 32.69 8.71
N ASP A 445 -2.78 32.73 8.61
CA ASP A 445 -3.67 31.72 9.21
C ASP A 445 -3.84 30.51 8.28
N TYR A 446 -3.83 30.74 6.96
CA TYR A 446 -3.78 29.71 5.91
C TYR A 446 -2.93 30.23 4.73
N PRO A 447 -2.05 29.42 4.11
CA PRO A 447 -1.15 29.90 3.06
C PRO A 447 -1.89 30.37 1.80
N ARG A 448 -1.24 31.24 1.03
CA ARG A 448 -1.66 31.52 -0.36
C ARG A 448 -1.30 30.31 -1.24
N PRO A 449 -2.01 30.08 -2.36
CA PRO A 449 -1.66 29.02 -3.30
C PRO A 449 -0.21 29.13 -3.75
N ILE A 450 0.53 28.03 -3.65
CA ILE A 450 1.93 27.96 -4.09
C ILE A 450 2.07 27.98 -5.62
N VAL A 451 0.97 27.78 -6.34
CA VAL A 451 0.96 27.72 -7.81
C VAL A 451 -0.36 28.29 -8.37
N ASP A 452 -0.28 29.00 -9.49
CA ASP A 452 -1.45 29.29 -10.32
C ASP A 452 -1.87 28.03 -11.09
N LEU A 453 -2.99 27.43 -10.70
CA LEU A 453 -3.50 26.18 -11.26
C LEU A 453 -3.77 26.26 -12.77
N ALA A 454 -4.24 27.40 -13.27
CA ALA A 454 -4.59 27.55 -14.68
C ALA A 454 -3.32 27.73 -15.55
N GLY A 455 -2.41 28.60 -15.12
CA GLY A 455 -1.12 28.83 -15.76
C GLY A 455 -0.25 27.57 -15.77
N SER A 456 -0.08 26.92 -14.61
CA SER A 456 0.77 25.73 -14.54
C SER A 456 0.23 24.55 -15.31
N ARG A 457 -1.10 24.38 -15.37
CA ARG A 457 -1.72 23.39 -16.27
C ARG A 457 -1.32 23.63 -17.73
N ARG A 458 -1.29 24.88 -18.19
CA ARG A 458 -0.93 25.21 -19.57
C ARG A 458 0.52 24.85 -19.86
N ILE A 459 1.43 25.26 -18.97
CA ILE A 459 2.86 24.96 -19.05
C ILE A 459 3.10 23.44 -19.12
N ALA A 460 2.45 22.67 -18.23
CA ALA A 460 2.59 21.21 -18.22
C ALA A 460 2.14 20.55 -19.53
N LEU A 461 1.06 21.05 -20.14
CA LEU A 461 0.58 20.54 -21.42
C LEU A 461 1.50 20.89 -22.58
N GLU A 462 2.11 22.08 -22.57
CA GLU A 462 3.07 22.51 -23.58
C GLU A 462 4.34 21.64 -23.53
N ILE A 463 4.90 21.41 -22.33
CA ILE A 463 6.05 20.52 -22.13
C ILE A 463 5.73 19.12 -22.62
N TRP A 464 4.61 18.54 -22.17
CA TRP A 464 4.21 17.19 -22.61
C TRP A 464 3.98 17.09 -24.12
N ALA A 465 3.36 18.10 -24.73
CA ALA A 465 3.15 18.10 -26.18
C ALA A 465 4.49 18.05 -26.93
N ASN A 466 5.45 18.86 -26.50
CA ASN A 466 6.77 18.96 -27.14
C ASN A 466 7.64 17.73 -26.89
N GLU A 467 7.62 17.19 -25.67
CA GLU A 467 8.60 16.18 -25.26
C GLU A 467 8.10 14.74 -25.29
N VAL A 468 6.80 14.50 -25.43
CA VAL A 468 6.25 13.13 -25.41
C VAL A 468 5.35 12.89 -26.60
N ARG A 469 4.41 13.81 -26.87
CA ARG A 469 3.43 13.62 -27.95
C ARG A 469 4.07 13.78 -29.33
N ASN A 470 4.94 14.77 -29.48
CA ASN A 470 5.53 15.14 -30.76
C ASN A 470 6.96 14.60 -30.94
N LYS A 471 7.51 13.84 -29.98
CA LYS A 471 8.77 13.12 -30.18
C LYS A 471 8.55 12.02 -31.24
N PRO A 472 9.41 11.95 -32.27
CA PRO A 472 9.26 11.02 -33.39
C PRO A 472 9.40 9.55 -33.00
#